data_AF-A0A151U095-F1
#
_entry.id   AF-A0A151U095-F1
#
_cell.length_a   1.000
_cell.length_b   1.000
_cell.length_c   1.000
_cell.angle_alpha   90.00
_cell.angle_beta   90.00
_cell.angle_gamma   90.00
#
_symmetry.space_group_name_H-M   'P 1'
#
loop_
_entity.id
_entity.type
_entity.pdbx_description
1 polymer ?
#
loop_
_entity_poly.entity_id
_entity_poly.type
_entity_poly.pdbx_seq_one_letter_code
_entity_poly.pdbx_strand_id
1 'polypeptide(L)'
;GIYFFITLDNATANEVLQKNLSEQWKLQNNLICNGDYFHIRCSAHIFNIIVQEGLRVASNALHKIRESIKYVKGSKARKIAFKECVIKVRGIDTKVGLRMDVATRWNSTYLMLESAISYRRAFGSLAIRDRAYVHCPSNDE
;
A
#
# COMPACT_ATOMS: atom_id res chain seq x y z
N GLY A 1 35.63 -17.17 -9.69
CA GLY A 1 35.39 -16.49 -8.40
C GLY A 1 34.28 -17.22 -7.71
N ILE A 2 34.43 -17.50 -6.41
CA ILE A 2 33.44 -18.23 -5.62
C ILE A 2 32.46 -17.21 -5.02
N TYR A 3 31.14 -17.44 -5.17
CA TYR A 3 30.10 -16.51 -4.71
C TYR A 3 29.41 -17.03 -3.44
N PHE A 4 29.14 -16.12 -2.49
CA PHE A 4 28.59 -16.45 -1.16
C PHE A 4 27.07 -16.20 -1.06
N PHE A 5 26.58 -15.00 -1.41
CA PHE A 5 25.15 -14.70 -1.53
C PHE A 5 24.89 -13.56 -2.53
N ILE A 6 23.67 -13.50 -3.05
CA ILE A 6 23.13 -12.35 -3.80
C ILE A 6 21.82 -11.89 -3.16
N THR A 7 21.65 -10.58 -3.02
CA THR A 7 20.37 -9.98 -2.59
C THR A 7 19.65 -9.44 -3.81
N LEU A 8 18.44 -9.93 -4.05
CA LEU A 8 17.59 -9.48 -5.15
C LEU A 8 16.28 -8.91 -4.59
N ASP A 9 15.73 -7.88 -5.23
CA ASP A 9 14.37 -7.42 -4.96
C ASP A 9 13.35 -8.37 -5.60
N ASN A 10 12.11 -8.35 -5.12
CA ASN A 10 11.09 -9.32 -5.52
C ASN A 10 10.34 -8.90 -6.79
N ALA A 11 11.09 -8.78 -7.88
CA ALA A 11 10.56 -8.65 -9.22
C ALA A 11 10.55 -10.03 -9.88
N THR A 12 9.52 -10.34 -10.67
CA THR A 12 9.43 -11.63 -11.40
C THR A 12 10.66 -11.89 -12.29
N ALA A 13 11.28 -10.82 -12.82
CA ALA A 13 12.53 -10.90 -13.57
C ALA A 13 13.70 -11.42 -12.72
N ASN A 14 13.71 -11.08 -11.43
CA ASN A 14 14.78 -11.50 -10.51
C ASN A 14 14.60 -12.92 -10.01
N GLU A 15 13.36 -13.43 -9.92
CA GLU A 15 13.12 -14.86 -9.67
C GLU A 15 13.69 -15.71 -10.82
N VAL A 16 13.49 -15.26 -12.06
CA VAL A 16 14.06 -15.91 -13.26
C VAL A 16 15.58 -15.79 -13.28
N LEU A 17 16.11 -14.60 -12.99
CA LEU A 17 17.56 -14.36 -12.90
C LEU A 17 18.21 -15.24 -11.83
N GLN A 18 17.59 -15.34 -10.66
CA GLN A 18 18.05 -16.19 -9.56
C GLN A 18 18.14 -17.64 -10.00
N LYS A 19 17.08 -18.17 -10.63
CA LYS A 19 17.04 -19.56 -11.09
C LYS A 19 18.16 -19.84 -12.09
N ASN A 20 18.29 -18.98 -13.11
CA ASN A 20 19.29 -19.13 -14.16
C ASN A 20 20.73 -19.01 -13.62
N LEU A 21 21.00 -18.05 -12.72
CA LEU A 21 22.32 -17.88 -12.10
C LEU A 21 22.68 -19.05 -11.18
N SER A 22 21.71 -19.54 -10.39
CA SER A 22 21.88 -20.74 -9.56
C SER A 22 22.27 -21.95 -10.41
N GLU A 23 21.54 -22.21 -11.50
CA GLU A 23 21.79 -23.34 -12.39
C GLU A 23 23.17 -23.24 -13.06
N GLN A 24 23.54 -22.06 -13.58
CA GLN A 24 24.85 -21.85 -14.20
C GLN A 24 26.01 -22.01 -13.22
N TRP A 25 25.89 -21.49 -11.98
CA TRP A 25 26.98 -21.54 -11.02
C TRP A 25 27.10 -22.88 -10.29
N LYS A 26 25.99 -23.66 -10.20
CA LYS A 26 26.04 -25.08 -9.83
C LYS A 26 26.86 -25.89 -10.85
N LEU A 27 26.64 -25.66 -12.14
CA LEU A 27 27.40 -26.33 -13.21
C LEU A 27 28.89 -25.99 -13.17
N GLN A 28 29.24 -24.78 -12.75
CA GLN A 28 30.63 -24.32 -12.65
C GLN A 28 31.31 -24.64 -11.30
N ASN A 29 30.64 -25.34 -10.38
CA ASN A 29 31.15 -25.64 -9.03
C ASN A 29 31.58 -24.38 -8.24
N ASN A 30 30.96 -23.23 -8.53
CA ASN A 30 31.35 -21.92 -7.99
C ASN A 30 30.52 -21.48 -6.76
N LEU A 31 29.72 -22.39 -6.19
CA LEU A 31 28.83 -22.11 -5.05
C LEU A 31 29.36 -22.75 -3.76
N ILE A 32 29.53 -21.93 -2.72
CA ILE A 32 29.80 -22.41 -1.36
C ILE A 32 28.57 -23.16 -0.83
N CYS A 33 28.79 -24.27 -0.11
CA CYS A 33 27.73 -25.10 0.48
C CYS A 33 26.65 -25.50 -0.54
N ASN A 34 27.02 -25.84 -1.78
CA ASN A 34 26.09 -26.19 -2.87
C ASN A 34 24.98 -25.14 -3.16
N GLY A 35 25.17 -23.91 -2.68
CA GLY A 35 24.21 -22.82 -2.85
C GLY A 35 23.13 -22.73 -1.75
N ASP A 36 23.26 -23.43 -0.63
CA ASP A 36 22.28 -23.42 0.48
C ASP A 36 21.98 -22.01 1.01
N TYR A 37 22.96 -21.10 0.96
CA TYR A 37 22.85 -19.71 1.42
C TYR A 37 22.88 -18.67 0.29
N PHE A 38 22.82 -19.14 -0.95
CA PHE A 38 23.02 -18.29 -2.12
C PHE A 38 21.94 -17.20 -2.26
N HIS A 39 20.73 -17.49 -1.75
CA HIS A 39 19.62 -16.57 -1.77
C HIS A 39 19.26 -16.10 -0.36
N ILE A 40 19.57 -14.84 -0.08
CA ILE A 40 19.08 -14.13 1.10
C ILE A 40 17.98 -13.19 0.61
N ARG A 41 16.73 -13.44 1.03
CA ARG A 41 15.64 -12.51 0.78
C ARG A 41 16.02 -11.15 1.36
N CYS A 42 15.94 -10.10 0.55
CA CYS A 42 16.13 -8.74 1.04
C CYS A 42 15.21 -8.49 2.25
N SER A 43 15.71 -7.91 3.34
CA SER A 43 14.89 -7.59 4.51
C SER A 43 13.64 -6.78 4.13
N ALA A 44 13.74 -5.90 3.12
CA ALA A 44 12.61 -5.15 2.58
C ALA A 44 11.49 -6.06 2.01
N HIS A 45 11.84 -7.22 1.47
CA HIS A 45 10.87 -8.21 1.00
C HIS A 45 10.16 -8.92 2.16
N ILE A 46 10.88 -9.29 3.21
CA ILE A 46 10.27 -9.85 4.43
C ILE A 46 9.33 -8.82 5.05
N PHE A 47 9.75 -7.56 5.15
CA PHE A 47 8.88 -6.45 5.58
C PHE A 47 7.64 -6.31 4.70
N ASN A 48 7.77 -6.35 3.37
CA ASN A 48 6.63 -6.27 2.47
C ASN A 48 5.64 -7.41 2.70
N ILE A 49 6.09 -8.64 2.93
CA ILE A 49 5.21 -9.78 3.28
C ILE A 49 4.46 -9.49 4.58
N ILE A 50 5.16 -9.08 5.64
CA ILE A 50 4.55 -8.78 6.94
C ILE A 50 3.52 -7.66 6.82
N VAL A 51 3.85 -6.59 6.09
CA VAL A 51 2.94 -5.46 5.87
C VAL A 51 1.73 -5.90 5.06
N GLN A 52 1.88 -6.72 4.02
CA GLN A 52 0.76 -7.23 3.23
C GLN A 52 -0.20 -8.08 4.08
N GLU A 53 0.33 -8.95 4.94
CA GLU A 53 -0.49 -9.72 5.88
C GLU A 53 -1.21 -8.81 6.90
N GLY A 54 -0.53 -7.79 7.43
CA GLY A 54 -1.18 -6.79 8.29
C GLY A 54 -2.30 -6.02 7.58
N LEU A 55 -2.06 -5.59 6.33
CA LEU A 55 -3.06 -4.92 5.50
C LEU A 55 -4.26 -5.84 5.18
N ARG A 56 -4.06 -7.16 5.13
CA ARG A 56 -5.15 -8.14 4.93
C ARG A 56 -6.15 -8.13 6.09
N VAL A 57 -5.66 -8.00 7.32
CA VAL A 57 -6.53 -7.87 8.51
C VAL A 57 -7.35 -6.58 8.45
N ALA A 58 -6.76 -5.47 7.97
CA ALA A 58 -7.42 -4.18 7.79
C ALA A 58 -8.18 -4.04 6.45
N SER A 59 -8.41 -5.14 5.72
CA SER A 59 -8.95 -5.09 4.35
C SER A 59 -10.30 -4.37 4.23
N ASN A 60 -11.18 -4.51 5.22
CA ASN A 60 -12.48 -3.83 5.23
C ASN A 60 -12.34 -2.30 5.37
N ALA A 61 -11.50 -1.85 6.31
CA ALA A 61 -11.22 -0.42 6.51
C ALA A 61 -10.57 0.17 5.25
N LEU A 62 -9.59 -0.53 4.67
CA LEU A 62 -8.96 -0.14 3.41
C LEU A 62 -9.97 -0.04 2.26
N HIS A 63 -10.89 -0.99 2.16
CA HIS A 63 -11.95 -0.94 1.16
C HIS A 63 -12.84 0.31 1.34
N LYS A 64 -13.34 0.58 2.55
CA LYS A 64 -14.16 1.77 2.84
C LYS A 64 -13.42 3.07 2.54
N ILE A 65 -12.14 3.18 2.89
CA ILE A 65 -11.31 4.35 2.58
C ILE A 65 -11.17 4.53 1.07
N ARG A 66 -10.86 3.46 0.32
CA ARG A 66 -10.77 3.53 -1.15
C ARG A 66 -12.10 3.97 -1.76
N GLU A 67 -13.22 3.38 -1.34
CA GLU A 67 -14.55 3.75 -1.84
C GLU A 67 -14.92 5.18 -1.47
N SER A 68 -14.53 5.67 -0.29
CA SER A 68 -14.71 7.06 0.11
C SER A 68 -13.95 8.03 -0.79
N ILE A 69 -12.69 7.72 -1.10
CA ILE A 69 -11.87 8.55 -1.97
C ILE A 69 -12.42 8.51 -3.41
N LYS A 70 -12.85 7.34 -3.91
CA LYS A 70 -13.54 7.21 -5.20
C LYS A 70 -14.83 8.03 -5.22
N TYR A 71 -15.65 7.95 -4.17
CA TYR A 71 -16.89 8.69 -4.06
C TYR A 71 -16.65 10.19 -4.19
N VAL A 72 -15.72 10.73 -3.38
CA VAL A 72 -15.35 12.15 -3.41
C VAL A 72 -14.82 12.55 -4.78
N LYS A 73 -13.95 11.74 -5.39
CA LYS A 73 -13.31 12.07 -6.68
C LYS A 73 -14.20 11.84 -7.90
N GLY A 74 -15.30 11.09 -7.75
CA GLY A 74 -16.13 10.62 -8.85
C GLY A 74 -16.93 11.71 -9.57
N SER A 75 -17.13 12.88 -8.97
CA SER A 75 -17.80 14.00 -9.67
C SER A 75 -17.36 15.37 -9.14
N LYS A 76 -17.54 16.42 -9.96
CA LYS A 76 -17.26 17.80 -9.54
C LYS A 76 -18.14 18.23 -8.36
N ALA A 77 -19.42 17.84 -8.38
CA ALA A 77 -20.37 18.12 -7.30
C ALA A 77 -19.94 17.50 -5.97
N ARG A 78 -19.53 16.22 -5.96
CA ARG A 78 -19.04 15.55 -4.73
C ARG A 78 -17.74 16.14 -4.22
N LYS A 79 -16.82 16.55 -5.11
CA LYS A 79 -15.60 17.29 -4.72
C LYS A 79 -15.93 18.60 -4.01
N ILE A 80 -16.90 19.35 -4.52
CA ILE A 80 -17.36 20.62 -3.91
C ILE A 80 -18.00 20.34 -2.55
N ALA A 81 -18.95 19.39 -2.49
CA ALA A 81 -19.62 19.02 -1.25
C ALA A 81 -18.63 18.57 -0.16
N PHE A 82 -17.59 17.81 -0.55
CA PHE A 82 -16.54 17.38 0.37
C PHE A 82 -15.66 18.55 0.84
N LYS A 83 -15.27 19.47 -0.05
CA LYS A 83 -14.53 20.69 0.34
C LYS A 83 -15.31 21.52 1.37
N GLU A 84 -16.61 21.65 1.20
CA GLU A 84 -17.48 22.33 2.17
C GLU A 84 -17.52 21.58 3.52
N CYS A 85 -17.52 20.24 3.51
CA CYS A 85 -17.40 19.45 4.73
C CYS A 85 -16.05 19.68 5.44
N VAL A 86 -14.94 19.76 4.68
CA VAL A 86 -13.61 20.07 5.21
C VAL A 86 -13.59 21.44 5.90
N ILE A 87 -14.18 22.47 5.26
CA ILE A 87 -14.29 23.81 5.85
C ILE A 87 -15.15 23.77 7.13
N LYS A 88 -16.26 23.04 7.11
CA LYS A 88 -17.20 22.95 8.24
C LYS A 88 -16.56 22.35 9.49
N VAL A 89 -15.76 21.28 9.35
CA VAL A 89 -15.20 20.59 10.52
C VAL A 89 -14.00 21.31 11.15
N ARG A 90 -13.34 22.21 10.40
CA ARG A 90 -12.18 23.01 10.81
C ARG A 90 -10.96 22.17 11.24
N GLY A 91 -9.77 22.76 11.17
CA GLY A 91 -8.53 22.14 11.68
C GLY A 91 -7.98 20.97 10.85
N ILE A 92 -8.33 20.89 9.57
CA ILE A 92 -7.73 19.93 8.63
C ILE A 92 -6.62 20.64 7.86
N ASP A 93 -5.40 20.08 7.86
CA ASP A 93 -4.35 20.52 6.95
C ASP A 93 -4.63 20.00 5.54
N THR A 94 -4.98 20.92 4.64
CA THR A 94 -5.35 20.58 3.26
C THR A 94 -4.15 20.42 2.32
N LYS A 95 -2.91 20.64 2.78
CA LYS A 95 -1.71 20.54 1.92
C LYS A 95 -1.53 19.16 1.28
N VAL A 96 -1.84 18.10 2.02
CA VAL A 96 -1.52 16.72 1.61
C VAL A 96 -2.53 16.14 0.59
N GLY A 97 -3.77 16.63 0.57
CA GLY A 97 -4.84 16.14 -0.32
C GLY A 97 -5.19 14.65 -0.18
N LEU A 98 -6.37 14.20 -0.62
CA LEU A 98 -6.71 12.78 -0.61
C LEU A 98 -5.93 12.00 -1.69
N ARG A 99 -5.22 10.95 -1.29
CA ARG A 99 -4.42 10.09 -2.18
C ARG A 99 -5.08 8.72 -2.39
N MET A 100 -5.15 8.26 -3.64
CA MET A 100 -5.57 6.88 -3.93
C MET A 100 -4.32 6.00 -3.93
N ASP A 101 -4.42 4.81 -3.35
CA ASP A 101 -3.31 3.87 -3.38
C ASP A 101 -3.20 3.10 -4.70
N VAL A 102 -2.07 2.41 -4.86
CA VAL A 102 -1.86 1.34 -5.82
C VAL A 102 -1.85 0.05 -5.01
N ALA A 103 -2.88 -0.79 -5.17
CA ALA A 103 -3.12 -1.94 -4.29
C ALA A 103 -1.93 -2.92 -4.16
N THR A 104 -1.04 -2.96 -5.16
CA THR A 104 0.16 -3.81 -5.15
C THR A 104 1.38 -3.19 -4.45
N ARG A 105 1.31 -1.92 -4.01
CA ARG A 105 2.44 -1.18 -3.43
C ARG A 105 2.08 -0.64 -2.05
N TRP A 106 2.58 -1.30 -1.01
CA TRP A 106 2.30 -0.94 0.39
C TRP A 106 2.61 0.53 0.75
N ASN A 107 3.69 1.09 0.20
CA ASN A 107 4.05 2.50 0.39
C ASN A 107 2.93 3.46 -0.04
N SER A 108 2.25 3.14 -1.14
CA SER A 108 1.13 3.95 -1.61
C SER A 108 -0.11 3.79 -0.73
N THR A 109 -0.33 2.60 -0.17
CA THR A 109 -1.39 2.35 0.82
C THR A 109 -1.12 3.12 2.11
N TYR A 110 0.13 3.15 2.57
CA TYR A 110 0.55 4.01 3.69
C TYR A 110 0.23 5.49 3.43
N LEU A 111 0.61 6.03 2.27
CA LEU A 111 0.31 7.43 1.91
C LEU A 111 -1.18 7.72 1.76
N MET A 112 -1.98 6.75 1.30
CA MET A 112 -3.44 6.86 1.28
C MET A 112 -3.99 6.96 2.69
N LEU A 113 -3.59 6.07 3.60
CA LEU A 113 -4.02 6.04 5.00
C LEU A 113 -3.62 7.33 5.73
N GLU A 114 -2.36 7.76 5.59
CA GLU A 114 -1.84 9.02 6.14
C GLU A 114 -2.66 10.23 5.67
N SER A 115 -3.02 10.27 4.39
CA SER A 115 -3.89 11.33 3.90
C SER A 115 -5.31 11.20 4.46
N ALA A 116 -5.92 10.01 4.41
CA ALA A 116 -7.31 9.78 4.77
C ALA A 116 -7.60 10.08 6.25
N ILE A 117 -6.67 9.77 7.15
CA ILE A 117 -6.82 10.02 8.59
C ILE A 117 -7.00 11.51 8.88
N SER A 118 -6.28 12.38 8.16
CA SER A 118 -6.39 13.83 8.27
C SER A 118 -7.79 14.35 7.89
N TYR A 119 -8.52 13.61 7.05
CA TYR A 119 -9.86 13.96 6.58
C TYR A 119 -10.99 13.18 7.26
N ARG A 120 -10.69 12.38 8.30
CA ARG A 120 -11.67 11.52 8.99
C ARG A 120 -12.95 12.25 9.37
N ARG A 121 -12.83 13.43 10.01
CA ARG A 121 -13.96 14.26 10.42
C ARG A 121 -14.77 14.76 9.22
N ALA A 122 -14.11 15.06 8.09
CA ALA A 122 -14.77 15.48 6.87
C ALA A 122 -15.56 14.34 6.22
N PHE A 123 -15.06 13.09 6.27
CA PHE A 123 -15.83 11.91 5.85
C PHE A 123 -17.09 11.73 6.70
N GLY A 124 -16.97 11.83 8.03
CA GLY A 124 -18.14 11.81 8.92
C GLY A 124 -19.16 12.91 8.60
N SER A 125 -18.69 14.14 8.35
CA SER A 125 -19.57 15.23 7.92
C SER A 125 -20.21 14.99 6.56
N LEU A 126 -19.53 14.31 5.63
CA LEU A 126 -20.09 13.94 4.33
C LEU A 126 -21.20 12.90 4.48
N ALA A 127 -21.03 11.91 5.36
CA ALA A 127 -22.01 10.85 5.62
C ALA A 127 -23.34 11.40 6.17
N ILE A 128 -23.26 12.44 7.02
CA ILE A 128 -24.46 13.13 7.52
C ILE A 128 -25.15 13.91 6.40
N ARG A 129 -24.37 14.51 5.49
CA ARG A 129 -24.88 15.41 4.46
C ARG A 129 -25.46 14.67 3.25
N ASP A 130 -24.82 13.60 2.82
CA ASP A 130 -25.11 12.92 1.56
C ASP A 130 -25.46 11.46 1.82
N ARG A 131 -26.75 11.15 1.72
CA ARG A 131 -27.27 9.80 1.98
C ARG A 131 -26.78 8.76 0.97
N ALA A 132 -26.29 9.17 -0.21
CA ALA A 132 -25.71 8.26 -1.18
C ALA A 132 -24.27 7.83 -0.83
N TYR A 133 -23.63 8.50 0.15
CA TYR A 133 -22.32 8.12 0.64
C TYR A 133 -22.43 7.07 1.78
N VAL A 134 -22.23 5.80 1.43
CA VAL A 134 -22.46 4.66 2.33
C VAL A 134 -21.19 4.02 2.92
N HIS A 135 -20.00 4.43 2.46
CA HIS A 135 -18.72 3.81 2.80
C HIS A 135 -17.90 4.61 3.82
N CYS A 136 -18.56 5.36 4.72
CA CYS A 136 -17.85 6.09 5.76
C CYS A 136 -17.04 5.14 6.66
N PRO A 137 -15.71 5.34 6.82
CA PRO A 137 -14.93 4.61 7.81
C PRO A 137 -15.47 4.88 9.22
N SER A 138 -15.55 3.84 10.06
CA SER A 138 -16.04 3.95 11.43
C SER A 138 -14.99 4.51 12.39
N ASN A 139 -15.31 4.59 13.69
CA ASN A 139 -14.35 5.02 14.69
C ASN A 139 -13.33 3.93 15.08
N ASP A 140 -13.69 2.67 14.86
CA ASP A 140 -12.89 1.49 15.16
C ASP A 140 -12.04 1.03 13.95
N GLU A 141 -12.20 1.74 12.82
CA GLU A 141 -11.44 1.62 11.57
C GLU A 141 -10.59 2.88 11.33
#